data_AF-A0A4P7VZN5-F1
#
_entry.id   AF-A0A4P7VZN5-F1
#
_cell.length_a   1.000
_cell.length_b   1.000
_cell.length_c   1.000
_cell.angle_alpha   90.00
_cell.angle_beta   90.00
_cell.angle_gamma   90.00
#
_symmetry.space_group_name_H-M   'P 1'
#
loop_
_entity.id
_entity.type
_entity.pdbx_description
1 polymer ?
#
loop_
_entity_poly.entity_id
_entity_poly.type
_entity_poly.pdbx_seq_one_letter_code
_entity_poly.pdbx_strand_id
1 'polypeptide(L)'
;MRTHVFYNLPESACYGCQACAQICPVGAIEMLNNREGFLYPKINSTKCIECNLCEKTCPTQENVVNPLFHTLPKDVQAAWNINFEDRLTSTSGGIFYVLGRKWIENGGIVYGVDFDDHLNVVHTRVNNIAGLQRLRGSKYVQSDITGILQQVKDDLKNGLKVLFSGTPCQVGGLRTFLKKIMRI
;
A
#
# COMPACT_ATOMS: atom_id res chain seq x y z
N MET A 1 29.26 -1.16 -5.01
CA MET A 1 28.20 -2.00 -4.43
C MET A 1 27.15 -1.10 -3.80
N ARG A 2 25.91 -1.23 -4.25
CA ARG A 2 24.76 -0.47 -3.71
C ARG A 2 24.38 -0.96 -2.31
N THR A 3 24.17 -0.02 -1.39
CA THR A 3 23.77 -0.27 0.01
C THR A 3 22.45 0.39 0.38
N HIS A 4 22.02 1.42 -0.37
CA HIS A 4 20.81 2.20 -0.11
C HIS A 4 19.88 2.22 -1.33
N VAL A 5 18.58 2.38 -1.09
CA VAL A 5 17.59 2.54 -2.18
C VAL A 5 17.77 3.89 -2.87
N PHE A 6 18.15 4.94 -2.15
CA PHE A 6 18.42 6.28 -2.69
C PHE A 6 19.54 6.93 -1.89
N TYR A 7 20.20 7.93 -2.47
CA TYR A 7 21.34 8.63 -1.85
C TYR A 7 21.13 10.15 -1.72
N ASN A 8 20.07 10.69 -2.33
CA ASN A 8 19.76 12.11 -2.38
C ASN A 8 18.92 12.63 -1.21
N LEU A 9 18.47 11.75 -0.31
CA LEU A 9 17.61 12.08 0.83
C LEU A 9 18.11 11.34 2.08
N PRO A 10 17.88 11.88 3.30
CA PRO A 10 18.21 11.19 4.53
C PRO A 10 17.36 9.93 4.71
N GLU A 11 17.85 8.97 5.51
CA GLU A 11 17.12 7.72 5.81
C GLU A 11 15.71 8.01 6.36
N SER A 12 15.56 9.03 7.21
CA SER A 12 14.29 9.47 7.80
C SER A 12 13.24 9.93 6.78
N ALA A 13 13.60 10.13 5.51
CA ALA A 13 12.63 10.37 4.45
C ALA A 13 11.87 9.09 4.05
N CYS A 14 12.35 7.90 4.44
CA CYS A 14 11.69 6.64 4.10
C CYS A 14 10.42 6.41 4.92
N TYR A 15 9.31 6.12 4.23
CA TYR A 15 8.04 5.78 4.87
C TYR A 15 7.87 4.29 5.22
N GLY A 16 8.87 3.46 4.94
CA GLY A 16 8.82 2.00 5.14
C GLY A 16 7.71 1.27 4.36
N CYS A 17 7.18 1.85 3.28
CA CYS A 17 6.05 1.29 2.51
C CYS A 17 6.36 0.00 1.72
N GLN A 18 7.55 -0.56 1.84
CA GLN A 18 8.00 -1.84 1.26
C GLN A 18 7.92 -2.01 -0.28
N ALA A 19 7.52 -0.98 -1.04
CA ALA A 19 7.45 -1.07 -2.51
C ALA A 19 8.81 -1.42 -3.14
N CYS A 20 9.91 -0.89 -2.59
CA CYS A 20 11.27 -1.19 -3.03
C CYS A 20 11.64 -2.67 -2.85
N ALA A 21 11.21 -3.31 -1.76
CA ALA A 21 11.47 -4.72 -1.50
C ALA A 21 10.67 -5.61 -2.46
N GLN A 22 9.38 -5.30 -2.65
CA GLN A 22 8.50 -6.11 -3.50
C GLN A 22 8.78 -5.98 -5.00
N ILE A 23 9.29 -4.84 -5.48
CA ILE A 23 9.70 -4.69 -6.89
C ILE A 23 11.03 -5.40 -7.20
N CYS A 24 11.81 -5.78 -6.19
CA CYS A 24 13.15 -6.31 -6.39
C CYS A 24 13.10 -7.72 -7.03
N PRO A 25 13.58 -7.90 -8.27
CA PRO A 25 13.40 -9.17 -8.99
C PRO A 25 14.27 -10.32 -8.43
N VAL A 26 15.29 -9.98 -7.64
CA VAL A 26 16.26 -10.93 -7.07
C VAL A 26 16.15 -11.03 -5.54
N GLY A 27 15.12 -10.40 -4.94
CA GLY A 27 14.90 -10.44 -3.48
C GLY A 27 16.11 -9.95 -2.67
N ALA A 28 16.80 -8.91 -3.16
CA ALA A 28 18.02 -8.39 -2.54
C ALA A 28 17.74 -7.35 -1.44
N ILE A 29 16.49 -7.07 -1.08
CA ILE A 29 16.13 -6.03 -0.12
C ILE A 29 15.29 -6.64 0.99
N GLU A 30 15.77 -6.48 2.22
CA GLU A 30 15.09 -6.87 3.45
C GLU A 30 14.58 -5.62 4.17
N MET A 31 13.37 -5.67 4.73
CA MET A 31 12.84 -4.57 5.54
C MET A 31 13.14 -4.85 7.01
N LEU A 32 13.91 -3.99 7.65
CA LEU A 32 14.36 -4.16 9.04
C LEU A 32 13.90 -3.00 9.91
N ASN A 33 13.54 -3.30 11.15
CA ASN A 33 13.20 -2.29 12.14
C ASN A 33 14.45 -1.52 12.58
N ASN A 34 14.33 -0.20 12.66
CA ASN A 34 15.27 0.61 13.43
C ASN A 34 15.00 0.48 14.95
N ARG A 35 15.75 1.23 15.77
CA ARG A 35 15.60 1.23 17.23
C ARG A 35 14.22 1.70 17.72
N GLU A 36 13.48 2.44 16.88
CA GLU A 36 12.16 2.98 17.18
C GLU A 36 11.03 2.11 16.59
N GLY A 37 11.36 1.01 15.90
CA GLY A 37 10.39 0.09 15.32
C GLY A 37 9.90 0.46 13.92
N PHE A 38 10.49 1.46 13.26
CA PHE A 38 10.17 1.81 11.87
C PHE A 38 10.94 0.92 10.89
N LEU A 39 10.26 0.47 9.83
CA LEU A 39 10.85 -0.39 8.80
C LEU A 39 11.69 0.40 7.77
N TYR A 40 12.93 -0.03 7.57
CA TYR A 40 13.85 0.51 6.55
C TYR A 40 14.43 -0.58 5.65
N PRO A 41 14.65 -0.28 4.35
CA PRO A 41 15.21 -1.24 3.41
C PRO A 41 16.72 -1.39 3.58
N LYS A 42 17.18 -2.62 3.83
CA LYS A 42 18.59 -3.01 3.79
C LYS A 42 18.88 -3.82 2.53
N ILE A 43 19.82 -3.35 1.72
CA ILE A 43 20.21 -4.02 0.48
C ILE A 43 21.33 -5.03 0.76
N ASN A 44 21.12 -6.27 0.34
CA ASN A 44 22.17 -7.27 0.23
C ASN A 44 22.94 -7.06 -1.09
N SER A 45 24.14 -6.49 -0.99
CA SER A 45 24.99 -6.16 -2.13
C SER A 45 25.45 -7.36 -2.93
N THR A 46 25.50 -8.57 -2.36
CA THR A 46 25.93 -9.78 -3.09
C THR A 46 24.82 -10.35 -3.97
N LYS A 47 23.55 -10.07 -3.64
CA LYS A 47 22.39 -10.44 -4.47
C LYS A 47 21.99 -9.34 -5.46
N CYS A 48 22.32 -8.09 -5.15
CA CYS A 48 21.87 -6.94 -5.93
C CYS A 48 22.50 -6.93 -7.33
N ILE A 49 21.65 -6.92 -8.36
CA ILE A 49 22.06 -6.82 -9.78
C ILE A 49 22.06 -5.37 -10.30
N GLU A 50 21.99 -4.39 -9.41
CA GLU A 50 22.07 -2.94 -9.71
C GLU A 50 21.07 -2.42 -10.78
N CYS A 51 19.89 -3.05 -10.91
CA CYS A 51 18.86 -2.70 -11.91
C CYS A 51 18.12 -1.35 -11.66
N ASN A 52 18.30 -0.73 -10.49
CA ASN A 52 17.67 0.54 -10.09
C ASN A 52 16.14 0.55 -9.99
N LEU A 53 15.46 -0.62 -9.99
CA LEU A 53 14.00 -0.67 -9.87
C LEU A 53 13.49 -0.18 -8.50
N CYS A 54 14.21 -0.48 -7.42
CA CYS A 54 13.84 -0.09 -6.06
C CYS A 54 13.74 1.44 -5.90
N GLU A 55 14.66 2.19 -6.52
CA GLU A 55 14.65 3.66 -6.55
C GLU A 55 13.54 4.20 -7.46
N LYS A 56 13.41 3.63 -8.66
CA LYS A 56 12.41 4.03 -9.67
C LYS A 56 10.97 3.76 -9.24
N THR A 57 10.75 2.95 -8.21
CA THR A 57 9.43 2.71 -7.62
C THR A 57 9.19 3.51 -6.34
N CYS A 58 10.25 4.06 -5.73
CA CYS A 58 10.20 4.61 -4.39
C CYS A 58 9.41 5.93 -4.38
N PRO A 59 8.33 6.05 -3.57
CA PRO A 59 7.51 7.25 -3.53
C PRO A 59 8.17 8.43 -2.80
N THR A 60 9.39 8.30 -2.30
CA THR A 60 10.17 9.44 -1.78
C THR A 60 10.79 10.26 -2.90
N GLN A 61 10.84 9.71 -4.12
CA GLN A 61 11.45 10.37 -5.27
C GLN A 61 10.41 11.22 -5.98
N GLU A 62 10.62 12.53 -6.04
CA GLU A 62 9.65 13.49 -6.61
C GLU A 62 9.27 13.16 -8.06
N ASN A 63 10.27 12.79 -8.88
CA ASN A 63 10.07 12.38 -10.27
C ASN A 63 9.22 11.09 -10.40
N VAL A 64 9.08 10.31 -9.34
CA VAL A 64 8.25 9.10 -9.29
C VAL A 64 6.81 9.44 -8.91
N VAL A 65 6.60 10.35 -7.96
CA VAL A 65 5.25 10.64 -7.43
C VAL A 65 4.54 11.81 -8.09
N ASN A 66 5.25 12.83 -8.56
CA ASN A 66 4.65 14.00 -9.21
C ASN A 66 3.70 13.62 -10.37
N PRO A 67 4.03 12.62 -11.22
CA PRO A 67 3.12 12.19 -12.27
C PRO A 67 1.85 11.45 -11.78
N LEU A 68 1.75 11.10 -10.50
CA LEU A 68 0.58 10.42 -9.92
C LEU A 68 -0.45 11.39 -9.33
N PHE A 69 -0.02 12.61 -9.00
CA PHE A 69 -0.85 13.61 -8.35
C PHE A 69 -1.40 14.61 -9.36
N HIS A 70 -2.65 15.00 -9.17
CA HIS A 70 -3.18 16.20 -9.78
C HIS A 70 -2.68 17.39 -8.95
N THR A 71 -2.14 18.41 -9.59
CA THR A 71 -1.64 19.62 -8.92
C THR A 71 -2.72 20.39 -8.17
N LEU A 72 -3.99 20.24 -8.57
CA LEU A 72 -5.15 20.77 -7.86
C LEU A 72 -6.33 19.79 -7.95
N PRO A 73 -7.09 19.57 -6.86
CA PRO A 73 -8.33 18.81 -6.93
C PRO A 73 -9.34 19.56 -7.81
N LYS A 74 -9.98 18.86 -8.75
CA LYS A 74 -10.98 19.46 -9.65
C LYS A 74 -12.34 19.66 -8.97
N ASP A 75 -12.68 18.78 -8.04
CA ASP A 75 -13.90 18.81 -7.24
C ASP A 75 -13.59 18.19 -5.86
N VAL A 76 -14.16 18.77 -4.80
CA VAL A 76 -13.99 18.33 -3.42
C VAL A 76 -15.37 18.29 -2.77
N GLN A 77 -15.78 17.09 -2.37
CA GLN A 77 -17.09 16.86 -1.76
C GLN A 77 -16.91 16.26 -0.36
N ALA A 78 -17.85 16.58 0.52
CA ALA A 78 -17.97 15.95 1.83
C ALA A 78 -19.18 15.01 1.83
N ALA A 79 -19.01 13.81 2.37
CA ALA A 79 -20.07 12.81 2.47
C ALA A 79 -19.90 11.96 3.74
N TRP A 80 -21.01 11.39 4.20
CA TRP A 80 -21.02 10.34 5.21
C TRP A 80 -22.05 9.27 4.85
N ASN A 81 -21.88 8.08 5.44
CA ASN A 81 -22.81 6.98 5.32
C ASN A 81 -24.15 7.34 6.01
N ILE A 82 -25.25 7.15 5.29
CA ILE A 82 -26.61 7.36 5.79
C ILE A 82 -27.04 6.28 6.78
N ASN A 83 -26.45 5.08 6.71
CA ASN A 83 -26.72 4.03 7.67
C ASN A 83 -26.00 4.33 8.99
N PHE A 84 -26.78 4.55 10.04
CA PHE A 84 -26.28 4.98 11.35
C PHE A 84 -25.35 3.95 12.00
N GLU A 85 -25.72 2.67 12.00
CA GLU A 85 -24.95 1.59 12.62
C GLU A 85 -23.59 1.38 11.95
N ASP A 86 -23.58 1.38 10.61
CA ASP A 86 -22.35 1.28 9.82
C ASP A 86 -21.42 2.48 10.06
N ARG A 87 -22.00 3.67 10.26
CA ARG A 87 -21.25 4.89 10.56
C ARG A 87 -20.69 4.85 11.98
N LEU A 88 -21.47 4.42 12.98
CA LEU A 88 -21.06 4.35 14.38
C LEU A 88 -19.85 3.44 14.58
N THR A 89 -19.75 2.39 13.77
CA THR A 89 -18.67 1.40 13.77
C THR A 89 -17.52 1.76 12.81
N SER A 90 -17.51 2.98 12.27
CA SER A 90 -16.46 3.53 11.42
C SER A 90 -15.72 4.68 12.11
N THR A 91 -14.48 4.98 11.72
CA THR A 91 -13.67 6.05 12.35
C THR A 91 -14.16 7.47 12.06
N SER A 92 -14.98 7.65 11.02
CA SER A 92 -15.48 8.96 10.58
C SER A 92 -16.78 8.75 9.79
N GLY A 93 -16.94 9.39 8.63
CA GLY A 93 -18.14 9.29 7.79
C GLY A 93 -18.41 7.90 7.19
N GLY A 94 -17.61 6.86 7.46
CA GLY A 94 -17.88 5.49 6.99
C GLY A 94 -17.73 5.25 5.48
N ILE A 95 -17.15 6.20 4.75
CA ILE A 95 -17.03 6.15 3.28
C ILE A 95 -16.23 4.94 2.79
N PHE A 96 -15.09 4.64 3.42
CA PHE A 96 -14.29 3.44 3.06
C PHE A 96 -15.15 2.18 3.05
N TYR A 97 -15.96 1.99 4.07
CA TYR A 97 -16.79 0.80 4.18
C TYR A 97 -17.92 0.78 3.15
N VAL A 98 -18.56 1.91 2.87
CA VAL A 98 -19.60 2.00 1.82
C VAL A 98 -19.01 1.62 0.46
N LEU A 99 -17.85 2.17 0.11
CA LEU A 99 -17.17 1.86 -1.14
C LEU A 99 -16.74 0.39 -1.20
N GLY A 100 -16.15 -0.13 -0.11
CA GLY A 100 -15.74 -1.52 -0.02
C GLY A 100 -16.90 -2.51 -0.13
N ARG A 101 -18.03 -2.23 0.53
CA ARG A 101 -19.24 -3.06 0.45
C ARG A 101 -19.71 -3.12 -0.99
N LYS A 102 -19.82 -1.97 -1.65
CA LYS A 102 -20.24 -1.90 -3.07
C LYS A 102 -19.26 -2.62 -4.00
N TRP A 103 -17.95 -2.57 -3.70
CA TRP A 103 -16.95 -3.29 -4.47
C TRP A 103 -17.14 -4.81 -4.37
N ILE A 104 -17.35 -5.33 -3.17
CA ILE A 104 -17.58 -6.75 -2.90
C ILE A 104 -18.89 -7.24 -3.51
N GLU A 105 -19.97 -6.49 -3.37
CA GLU A 105 -21.28 -6.80 -3.98
C GLU A 105 -21.19 -6.94 -5.50
N ASN A 106 -20.26 -6.24 -6.14
CA ASN A 106 -19.99 -6.32 -7.57
C ASN A 106 -18.93 -7.40 -7.94
N GLY A 107 -18.61 -8.32 -7.02
CA GLY A 107 -17.63 -9.39 -7.21
C GLY A 107 -16.16 -8.93 -7.18
N GLY A 108 -15.89 -7.73 -6.66
CA GLY A 108 -14.54 -7.17 -6.52
C GLY A 108 -13.81 -7.61 -5.26
N ILE A 109 -12.53 -7.25 -5.19
CA ILE A 109 -11.64 -7.48 -4.06
C ILE A 109 -11.31 -6.16 -3.37
N VAL A 110 -11.27 -6.17 -2.04
CA VAL A 110 -10.87 -5.03 -1.23
C VAL A 110 -9.59 -5.38 -0.48
N TYR A 111 -8.62 -4.46 -0.51
CA TYR A 111 -7.43 -4.49 0.31
C TYR A 111 -7.49 -3.33 1.31
N GLY A 112 -7.23 -3.65 2.57
CA GLY A 112 -7.15 -2.65 3.65
C GLY A 112 -6.42 -3.23 4.85
N VAL A 113 -6.53 -2.58 6.00
CA VAL A 113 -5.72 -2.90 7.18
C VAL A 113 -6.52 -3.69 8.22
N ASP A 114 -5.97 -4.82 8.65
CA ASP A 114 -6.50 -5.74 9.67
C ASP A 114 -5.48 -5.97 10.78
N PHE A 115 -5.90 -6.66 11.84
CA PHE A 115 -5.01 -7.31 12.80
C PHE A 115 -4.92 -8.80 12.48
N ASP A 116 -3.72 -9.38 12.54
CA ASP A 116 -3.57 -10.84 12.53
C ASP A 116 -3.84 -11.45 13.93
N ASP A 117 -3.74 -12.78 14.05
CA ASP A 117 -3.98 -13.51 15.30
C ASP A 117 -2.98 -13.13 16.44
N HIS A 118 -1.88 -12.47 16.09
CA HIS A 118 -0.86 -11.98 17.01
C HIS A 118 -0.96 -10.47 17.27
N LEU A 119 -2.04 -9.82 16.81
CA LEU A 119 -2.27 -8.38 16.90
C LEU A 119 -1.25 -7.53 16.12
N ASN A 120 -0.57 -8.11 15.13
CA ASN A 120 0.22 -7.32 14.18
C ASN A 120 -0.71 -6.63 13.20
N VAL A 121 -0.36 -5.40 12.83
CA VAL A 121 -1.12 -4.64 11.82
C VAL A 121 -0.67 -5.10 10.43
N VAL A 122 -1.60 -5.65 9.65
CA VAL A 122 -1.30 -6.24 8.33
C VAL A 122 -2.27 -5.74 7.27
N HIS A 123 -1.78 -5.57 6.04
CA HIS A 123 -2.69 -5.41 4.90
C HIS A 123 -3.30 -6.76 4.55
N THR A 124 -4.61 -6.78 4.37
CA THR A 124 -5.38 -8.00 4.14
C THR A 124 -6.26 -7.87 2.90
N ARG A 125 -6.28 -8.94 2.11
CA ARG A 125 -7.17 -9.13 0.96
C ARG A 125 -8.50 -9.73 1.41
N VAL A 126 -9.62 -9.11 1.08
CA VAL A 126 -10.97 -9.61 1.41
C VAL A 126 -11.92 -9.54 0.21
N ASN A 127 -12.88 -10.45 0.17
CA ASN A 127 -13.90 -10.55 -0.89
C ASN A 127 -15.31 -10.81 -0.35
N ASN A 128 -15.53 -10.59 0.94
CA ASN A 128 -16.80 -10.82 1.61
C ASN A 128 -17.01 -9.80 2.74
N ILE A 129 -18.26 -9.63 3.18
CA ILE A 129 -18.65 -8.60 4.15
C ILE A 129 -18.01 -8.82 5.52
N ALA A 130 -17.88 -10.06 5.98
CA ALA A 130 -17.24 -10.37 7.25
C ALA A 130 -15.77 -9.93 7.25
N GLY A 131 -15.03 -10.20 6.17
CA GLY A 131 -13.67 -9.70 5.99
C GLY A 131 -13.61 -8.18 5.94
N LEU A 132 -14.51 -7.53 5.20
CA LEU A 132 -14.57 -6.06 5.12
C LEU A 132 -14.81 -5.39 6.47
N GLN A 133 -15.62 -6.00 7.35
CA GLN A 133 -15.84 -5.48 8.71
C GLN A 133 -14.54 -5.39 9.50
N ARG A 134 -13.63 -6.36 9.36
CA ARG A 134 -12.33 -6.35 10.04
C ARG A 134 -11.39 -5.23 9.56
N LEU A 135 -11.55 -4.82 8.29
CA LEU A 135 -10.80 -3.71 7.71
C LEU A 135 -11.21 -2.33 8.25
N ARG A 136 -12.29 -2.24 9.05
CA ARG A 136 -12.73 -0.97 9.64
C ARG A 136 -11.81 -0.50 10.76
N GLY A 137 -11.91 0.78 11.07
CA GLY A 137 -11.11 1.40 12.11
C GLY A 137 -9.72 1.79 11.61
N SER A 138 -9.26 2.96 12.01
CA SER A 138 -7.87 3.37 11.83
C SER A 138 -6.96 2.58 12.77
N LYS A 139 -5.90 2.01 12.23
CA LYS A 139 -4.78 1.43 12.99
C LYS A 139 -3.59 2.37 12.86
N TYR A 140 -3.20 3.02 13.98
CA TYR A 140 -2.14 4.05 14.00
C TYR A 140 -0.74 3.45 14.16
N VAL A 141 -0.48 2.35 13.44
CA VAL A 141 0.81 1.67 13.36
C VAL A 141 1.02 1.28 11.90
N GLN A 142 2.28 1.24 11.46
CA GLN A 142 2.63 0.82 10.11
C GLN A 142 2.14 -0.61 9.86
N SER A 143 1.31 -0.79 8.82
CA SER A 143 0.88 -2.13 8.42
C SER A 143 1.97 -2.85 7.63
N ASP A 144 2.22 -4.12 7.93
CA ASP A 144 2.99 -4.98 7.04
C ASP A 144 2.21 -5.21 5.74
N ILE A 145 2.87 -4.99 4.61
CA ILE A 145 2.28 -5.17 3.29
C ILE A 145 3.04 -6.21 2.45
N THR A 146 3.86 -7.04 3.09
CA THR A 146 4.69 -8.05 2.41
C THR A 146 3.84 -8.92 1.48
N GLY A 147 4.23 -8.98 0.20
CA GLY A 147 3.53 -9.75 -0.83
C GLY A 147 2.21 -9.14 -1.35
N ILE A 148 1.67 -8.11 -0.69
CA ILE A 148 0.36 -7.55 -1.05
C ILE A 148 0.37 -6.88 -2.42
N LEU A 149 1.45 -6.18 -2.79
CA LEU A 149 1.51 -5.51 -4.11
C LEU A 149 1.49 -6.55 -5.24
N GLN A 150 2.17 -7.68 -5.03
CA GLN A 150 2.16 -8.78 -5.99
C GLN A 150 0.78 -9.45 -6.07
N GLN A 151 0.10 -9.66 -4.93
CA GLN A 151 -1.28 -10.17 -4.93
C GLN A 151 -2.24 -9.23 -5.67
N VAL A 152 -2.15 -7.91 -5.46
CA VAL A 152 -2.99 -6.93 -6.17
C VAL A 152 -2.78 -7.03 -7.69
N LYS A 153 -1.52 -7.14 -8.13
CA LYS A 153 -1.19 -7.34 -9.55
C LYS A 153 -1.83 -8.63 -10.09
N ASP A 154 -1.77 -9.72 -9.33
CA ASP A 154 -2.27 -11.01 -9.78
C ASP A 154 -3.81 -11.00 -9.87
N ASP A 155 -4.50 -10.38 -8.91
CA ASP A 155 -5.95 -10.15 -8.98
C ASP A 155 -6.35 -9.33 -10.21
N LEU A 156 -5.63 -8.23 -10.47
CA LEU A 156 -5.89 -7.40 -11.65
C LEU A 156 -5.66 -8.17 -12.96
N LYS A 157 -4.60 -8.99 -13.04
CA LYS A 157 -4.33 -9.85 -14.19
C LYS A 157 -5.40 -10.91 -14.42
N ASN A 158 -6.00 -11.40 -13.34
CA ASN A 158 -7.11 -12.36 -13.39
C ASN A 158 -8.46 -11.68 -13.69
N GLY A 159 -8.47 -10.39 -14.05
CA GLY A 159 -9.68 -9.66 -14.43
C GLY A 159 -10.54 -9.20 -13.24
N LEU A 160 -10.04 -9.33 -12.00
CA LEU A 160 -10.76 -8.89 -10.82
C LEU A 160 -10.66 -7.36 -10.67
N LYS A 161 -11.76 -6.75 -10.20
CA LYS A 161 -11.77 -5.34 -9.82
C LYS A 161 -11.22 -5.19 -8.41
N VAL A 162 -10.22 -4.32 -8.22
CA VAL A 162 -9.56 -4.12 -6.92
C VAL A 162 -9.85 -2.73 -6.37
N LEU A 163 -10.23 -2.65 -5.09
CA LEU A 163 -10.21 -1.44 -4.28
C LEU A 163 -9.08 -1.58 -3.26
N PHE A 164 -8.09 -0.69 -3.33
CA PHE A 164 -6.96 -0.68 -2.40
C PHE A 164 -7.03 0.55 -1.51
N SER A 165 -7.00 0.36 -0.18
CA SER A 165 -6.98 1.43 0.81
C SER A 165 -5.74 1.35 1.68
N GLY A 166 -4.94 2.41 1.68
CA GLY A 166 -3.73 2.53 2.49
C GLY A 166 -3.29 3.98 2.58
N THR A 167 -2.14 4.21 3.21
CA THR A 167 -1.53 5.54 3.30
C THR A 167 -1.06 6.04 1.93
N PRO A 168 -0.84 7.37 1.76
CA PRO A 168 -0.39 7.92 0.48
C PRO A 168 0.88 7.25 -0.08
N CYS A 169 1.84 6.89 0.77
CA CYS A 169 3.06 6.22 0.34
C CYS A 169 2.79 4.77 -0.12
N GLN A 170 1.87 4.04 0.53
CA GLN A 170 1.46 2.69 0.11
C GLN A 170 0.73 2.73 -1.24
N VAL A 171 -0.20 3.68 -1.42
CA VAL A 171 -0.91 3.87 -2.68
C VAL A 171 0.04 4.31 -3.80
N GLY A 172 0.95 5.24 -3.51
CA GLY A 172 1.99 5.69 -4.45
C GLY A 172 2.90 4.54 -4.87
N GLY A 173 3.39 3.75 -3.90
CA GLY A 173 4.21 2.56 -4.12
C GLY A 173 3.50 1.48 -4.94
N LEU A 174 2.21 1.22 -4.69
CA LEU A 174 1.41 0.30 -5.50
C LEU A 174 1.29 0.79 -6.94
N ARG A 175 0.93 2.06 -7.14
CA ARG A 175 0.75 2.61 -8.50
C ARG A 175 2.04 2.53 -9.32
N THR A 176 3.19 2.82 -8.72
CA THR A 176 4.49 2.75 -9.39
C THR A 176 4.89 1.30 -9.68
N PHE A 177 4.72 0.41 -8.70
CA PHE A 177 4.92 -1.02 -8.85
C PHE A 177 4.13 -1.59 -10.04
N LEU A 178 2.81 -1.30 -10.10
CA LEU A 178 1.94 -1.75 -11.18
C LEU A 178 2.33 -1.17 -12.54
N LYS A 179 2.61 0.13 -12.64
CA LYS A 179 3.06 0.77 -13.91
C LYS A 179 4.31 0.10 -14.48
N LYS A 180 5.27 -0.24 -13.61
CA LYS A 180 6.53 -0.87 -14.04
C LYS A 180 6.33 -2.31 -14.51
N ILE A 181 5.37 -3.04 -13.95
CA ILE A 181 5.17 -4.46 -14.25
C ILE A 181 4.09 -4.71 -15.30
N MET A 182 3.05 -3.90 -15.36
CA MET A 182 1.88 -4.11 -16.21
C MET A 182 1.90 -3.31 -17.52
N ARG A 183 2.89 -2.41 -17.73
CA ARG A 183 2.99 -1.55 -18.94
C ARG A 183 1.65 -0.87 -19.30
N ILE A 184 0.96 -0.35 -18.29
CA ILE A 184 -0.20 0.55 -18.43
C ILE A 184 0.26 2.00 -18.35
#